data_AF-A0A1B9L3I5-F1
#
_entry.id   AF-A0A1B9L3I5-F1
#
_cell.length_a   1.000
_cell.length_b   1.000
_cell.length_c   1.000
_cell.angle_alpha   90.00
_cell.angle_beta   90.00
_cell.angle_gamma   90.00
#
_symmetry.space_group_name_H-M   'P 1'
#
loop_
_entity.id
_entity.type
_entity.pdbx_description
1 polymer ?
#
loop_
_entity_poly.entity_id
_entity_poly.type
_entity_poly.pdbx_seq_one_letter_code
_entity_poly.pdbx_strand_id
1 'polypeptide(L)'
;MYKIPMSLYIHMPWCVQKCPYCDFNSHTIKKAPNYEAYIEHLIKDLQHDAVLCSNRLIHSIFIGGGTPSLFSAELIDKLLSNINKIIPVDNDAEITIEANPNSIDIERFNGYQQAGINRISIGVQSFQADKLVKLGRIHNPKEAFTAGKLAQTLNLRSFNLDLMHGLPSQCIDDAIYDLKQAIAIDPPHLSWYQLTIEPNTLFSSKPPVLPDDDKLWEIYQQGHQLLTKHGYQQYETSAYAKKGFQCEHNLNYWRFGDYLGIGCGAHGKLTQSDGKIIRTVKTRHPKGYLEGRYLDKYYEVPKQELPFEFFMNRFRLFEPVPKYEFEQRTHLSLQIVEKQITMAIEKGYLIEDEQNWQITEHGKLFLNSLLEFFL
;
A
#
# COMPACT_ATOMS: atom_id res chain seq x y z
N MET A 1 7.59 13.71 -24.96
CA MET A 1 6.38 12.94 -24.62
C MET A 1 6.56 12.46 -23.19
N TYR A 2 5.67 12.83 -22.28
CA TYR A 2 5.73 12.39 -20.88
C TYR A 2 5.61 10.87 -20.82
N LYS A 3 6.46 10.21 -20.03
CA LYS A 3 6.37 8.76 -19.79
C LYS A 3 5.74 8.56 -18.42
N ILE A 4 4.65 7.80 -18.38
CA ILE A 4 4.00 7.37 -17.15
C ILE A 4 5.01 6.54 -16.33
N PRO A 5 5.36 6.93 -15.09
CA PRO A 5 6.23 6.14 -14.24
C PRO A 5 5.65 4.75 -14.02
N MET A 6 6.56 3.77 -13.88
CA MET A 6 6.22 2.37 -13.72
C MET A 6 6.85 1.84 -12.42
N SER A 7 6.03 1.21 -11.58
CA SER A 7 6.47 0.52 -10.37
C SER A 7 6.36 -1.01 -10.52
N LEU A 8 6.93 -1.75 -9.57
CA LEU A 8 6.76 -3.20 -9.46
C LEU A 8 6.22 -3.57 -8.08
N TYR A 9 5.07 -4.22 -8.04
CA TYR A 9 4.53 -4.85 -6.85
C TYR A 9 4.83 -6.36 -6.88
N ILE A 10 5.28 -6.90 -5.76
CA ILE A 10 5.62 -8.31 -5.58
C ILE A 10 4.81 -8.86 -4.43
N HIS A 11 3.93 -9.81 -4.72
CA HIS A 11 3.08 -10.42 -3.70
C HIS A 11 3.72 -11.69 -3.12
N MET A 12 3.88 -11.75 -1.80
CA MET A 12 4.35 -12.94 -1.07
C MET A 12 3.23 -13.52 -0.21
N PRO A 13 2.65 -14.67 -0.59
CA PRO A 13 1.31 -15.07 -0.12
C PRO A 13 1.29 -15.81 1.23
N TRP A 14 2.38 -15.89 1.97
CA TRP A 14 2.44 -16.72 3.18
C TRP A 14 2.46 -15.92 4.47
N CYS A 15 1.74 -16.41 5.48
CA CYS A 15 1.78 -15.91 6.85
C CYS A 15 1.99 -17.07 7.82
N VAL A 16 2.65 -16.81 8.96
CA VAL A 16 2.67 -17.77 10.08
C VAL A 16 1.25 -17.97 10.63
N GLN A 17 0.49 -16.88 10.75
CA GLN A 17 -0.89 -16.89 11.19
C GLN A 17 -1.67 -15.83 10.40
N LYS A 18 -2.84 -16.21 9.88
CA LYS A 18 -3.75 -15.24 9.24
C LYS A 18 -4.50 -14.47 10.32
N CYS A 19 -4.38 -13.15 10.30
CA CYS A 19 -5.10 -12.28 11.24
C CYS A 19 -6.61 -12.35 10.93
N PRO A 20 -7.50 -12.28 11.93
CA PRO A 20 -8.93 -12.50 11.78
C PRO A 20 -9.64 -11.40 10.97
N TYR A 21 -9.02 -10.23 10.83
CA TYR A 21 -9.48 -9.10 10.02
C TYR A 21 -8.88 -9.07 8.60
N CYS A 22 -7.87 -9.90 8.30
CA CYS A 22 -7.09 -9.77 7.08
C CYS A 22 -7.80 -10.40 5.88
N ASP A 23 -8.12 -9.59 4.88
CA ASP A 23 -8.73 -9.94 3.60
C ASP A 23 -7.70 -10.21 2.48
N PHE A 24 -6.42 -9.89 2.72
CA PHE A 24 -5.34 -10.12 1.77
C PHE A 24 -5.24 -11.60 1.34
N ASN A 25 -4.66 -11.79 0.15
CA ASN A 25 -4.37 -13.10 -0.44
C ASN A 25 -3.22 -13.82 0.29
N SER A 26 -3.47 -14.17 1.55
CA SER A 26 -2.52 -14.81 2.44
C SER A 26 -2.96 -16.22 2.84
N HIS A 27 -1.97 -17.10 2.98
CA HIS A 27 -2.10 -18.51 3.30
C HIS A 27 -1.28 -18.84 4.54
N THR A 28 -1.94 -19.40 5.56
CA THR A 28 -1.28 -19.90 6.77
C THR A 28 -0.31 -21.04 6.41
N ILE A 29 0.93 -20.91 6.86
CA ILE A 29 1.96 -21.95 6.69
C ILE A 29 1.60 -23.15 7.57
N LYS A 30 1.23 -24.26 6.93
CA LYS A 30 1.11 -25.58 7.60
C LYS A 30 2.43 -26.36 7.57
N LYS A 31 3.18 -26.20 6.49
CA LYS A 31 4.52 -26.74 6.24
C LYS A 31 5.30 -25.64 5.52
N ALA A 32 6.56 -25.44 5.92
CA ALA A 32 7.42 -24.44 5.29
C ALA A 32 7.38 -24.59 3.75
N PRO A 33 6.97 -23.54 3.01
CA PRO A 33 6.98 -23.58 1.56
C PRO A 33 8.42 -23.58 1.05
N ASN A 34 8.61 -24.03 -0.18
CA ASN A 34 9.90 -23.87 -0.85
C ASN A 34 10.02 -22.42 -1.33
N TYR A 35 10.57 -21.56 -0.47
CA TYR A 35 10.75 -20.13 -0.75
C TYR A 35 11.65 -19.88 -1.96
N GLU A 36 12.71 -20.66 -2.14
CA GLU A 36 13.61 -20.52 -3.29
C GLU A 36 12.88 -20.83 -4.60
N ALA A 37 12.11 -21.91 -4.65
CA ALA A 37 11.30 -22.21 -5.82
C ALA A 37 10.32 -21.07 -6.13
N TYR A 38 9.73 -20.43 -5.11
CA TYR A 38 8.87 -19.28 -5.33
C TYR A 38 9.60 -18.09 -5.96
N ILE A 39 10.82 -17.79 -5.51
CA ILE A 39 11.66 -16.74 -6.12
C ILE A 39 11.93 -17.04 -7.59
N GLU A 40 12.24 -18.28 -7.94
CA GLU A 40 12.41 -18.68 -9.35
C GLU A 40 11.12 -18.47 -10.18
N HIS A 41 9.95 -18.73 -9.60
CA HIS A 41 8.68 -18.47 -10.26
C HIS A 41 8.35 -16.98 -10.37
N LEU A 42 8.72 -16.14 -9.40
CA LEU A 42 8.61 -14.68 -9.50
C LEU A 42 9.48 -14.13 -10.65
N ILE A 43 10.72 -14.62 -10.77
CA ILE A 43 11.64 -14.23 -11.84
C ILE A 43 11.07 -14.62 -13.21
N LYS A 44 10.53 -15.83 -13.35
CA LYS A 44 9.88 -16.29 -14.60
C LYS A 44 8.61 -15.50 -14.93
N ASP A 45 7.80 -15.18 -13.93
CA ASP A 45 6.61 -14.34 -14.11
C ASP A 45 6.99 -12.95 -14.63
N LEU A 46 8.03 -12.33 -14.05
CA LEU A 46 8.55 -11.05 -14.53
C LEU A 46 9.10 -11.14 -15.96
N GLN A 47 9.80 -12.22 -16.32
CA GLN A 47 10.27 -12.43 -17.69
C GLN A 47 9.12 -12.48 -18.69
N HIS A 48 7.99 -13.10 -18.33
CA HIS A 48 6.80 -13.13 -19.19
C HIS A 48 6.20 -11.73 -19.35
N ASP A 49 6.11 -10.95 -18.27
CA ASP A 49 5.50 -9.61 -18.30
C ASP A 49 6.43 -8.52 -18.86
N ALA A 50 7.74 -8.77 -18.97
CA ALA A 50 8.71 -7.78 -19.45
C ALA A 50 8.35 -7.21 -20.84
N VAL A 51 7.68 -8.00 -21.68
CA VAL A 51 7.20 -7.56 -23.01
C VAL A 51 6.19 -6.42 -22.94
N LEU A 52 5.48 -6.27 -21.81
CA LEU A 52 4.47 -5.23 -21.59
C LEU A 52 5.06 -3.87 -21.18
N CYS A 53 6.38 -3.80 -20.97
CA CYS A 53 7.02 -2.68 -20.27
C CYS A 53 7.61 -1.61 -21.20
N SER A 54 7.64 -1.85 -22.51
CA SER A 54 8.11 -0.91 -23.54
C SER A 54 9.47 -0.24 -23.22
N ASN A 55 10.43 -0.99 -22.67
CA ASN A 55 11.76 -0.51 -22.26
C ASN A 55 11.74 0.66 -21.23
N ARG A 56 10.72 0.71 -20.36
CA ARG A 56 10.67 1.63 -19.22
C ARG A 56 11.52 1.11 -18.05
N LEU A 57 11.94 2.03 -17.18
CA LEU A 57 12.60 1.72 -15.91
C LEU A 57 11.55 1.48 -14.82
N ILE A 58 11.91 0.67 -13.82
CA ILE A 58 11.14 0.55 -12.58
C ILE A 58 11.62 1.64 -11.61
N HIS A 59 10.74 2.55 -11.20
CA HIS A 59 11.07 3.65 -10.29
C HIS A 59 10.82 3.32 -8.81
N SER A 60 10.03 2.28 -8.52
CA SER A 60 9.88 1.78 -7.14
C SER A 60 9.45 0.32 -7.14
N ILE A 61 9.88 -0.41 -6.11
CA ILE A 61 9.52 -1.81 -5.86
C ILE A 61 8.85 -1.89 -4.49
N PHE A 62 7.74 -2.61 -4.39
CA PHE A 62 7.07 -2.88 -3.12
C PHE A 62 6.81 -4.38 -2.97
N ILE A 63 7.44 -4.98 -1.97
CA ILE A 63 7.31 -6.40 -1.63
C ILE A 63 6.36 -6.51 -0.45
N GLY A 64 5.15 -6.99 -0.70
CA GLY A 64 4.06 -7.03 0.27
C GLY A 64 3.26 -8.33 0.26
N GLY A 65 2.15 -8.34 0.99
CA GLY A 65 1.12 -9.38 0.90
C GLY A 65 0.86 -10.08 2.22
N GLY A 66 1.31 -11.33 2.35
CA GLY A 66 1.24 -12.07 3.59
C GLY A 66 2.29 -11.59 4.59
N THR A 67 3.48 -12.16 4.52
CA THR A 67 4.61 -11.78 5.37
C THR A 67 5.90 -11.94 4.58
N PRO A 68 6.31 -10.92 3.81
CA PRO A 68 7.54 -10.95 3.02
C PRO A 68 8.79 -11.21 3.85
N SER A 69 8.82 -10.74 5.10
CA SER A 69 9.92 -10.96 6.04
C SER A 69 10.21 -12.43 6.40
N LEU A 70 9.39 -13.38 5.95
CA LEU A 70 9.67 -14.81 6.03
C LEU A 70 10.77 -15.28 5.07
N PHE A 71 11.02 -14.53 3.99
CA PHE A 71 12.08 -14.83 3.04
C PHE A 71 13.42 -14.34 3.58
N SER A 72 14.48 -15.13 3.40
CA SER A 72 15.81 -14.74 3.88
C SER A 72 16.37 -13.56 3.08
N ALA A 73 17.32 -12.83 3.64
CA ALA A 73 17.95 -11.69 2.97
C ALA A 73 18.63 -12.10 1.65
N GLU A 74 19.22 -13.30 1.60
CA GLU A 74 19.87 -13.86 0.41
C GLU A 74 18.86 -14.13 -0.72
N LEU A 75 17.65 -14.57 -0.38
CA LEU A 75 16.59 -14.75 -1.37
C LEU A 75 16.07 -13.42 -1.92
N ILE A 76 15.98 -12.40 -1.06
CA ILE A 76 15.61 -11.04 -1.48
C ILE A 76 16.69 -10.43 -2.37
N ASP A 77 17.97 -10.56 -2.01
CA ASP A 77 19.10 -10.13 -2.85
C ASP A 77 19.09 -10.80 -4.22
N LYS A 78 18.91 -12.14 -4.24
CA LYS A 78 18.77 -12.91 -5.49
C LYS A 78 17.60 -12.41 -6.33
N LEU A 79 16.46 -12.12 -5.72
CA LEU A 79 15.28 -11.60 -6.41
C LEU A 79 15.58 -10.22 -7.04
N LEU A 80 16.03 -9.25 -6.25
CA LEU A 80 16.30 -7.88 -6.71
C LEU A 80 17.38 -7.84 -7.80
N SER A 81 18.45 -8.63 -7.62
CA SER A 81 19.51 -8.79 -8.62
C SER A 81 19.00 -9.34 -9.95
N ASN A 82 18.03 -10.26 -9.94
CA ASN A 82 17.44 -10.78 -11.17
C ASN A 82 16.41 -9.83 -11.78
N ILE A 83 15.62 -9.13 -10.96
CA ILE A 83 14.68 -8.10 -11.42
C ILE A 83 15.45 -7.06 -12.26
N ASN A 84 16.53 -6.51 -11.72
CA ASN A 84 17.32 -5.48 -12.41
C ASN A 84 17.95 -5.95 -13.74
N LYS A 85 18.18 -7.27 -13.91
CA LYS A 85 18.66 -7.85 -15.17
C LYS A 85 17.56 -7.99 -16.21
N ILE A 86 16.30 -8.17 -15.79
CA ILE A 86 15.15 -8.36 -16.69
C ILE A 86 14.57 -7.00 -17.10
N ILE A 87 14.30 -6.15 -16.11
CA ILE A 87 13.80 -4.79 -16.29
C ILE A 87 14.68 -3.87 -15.43
N PRO A 88 15.42 -2.94 -16.04
CA PRO A 88 16.31 -2.07 -15.28
C PRO A 88 15.55 -1.25 -14.23
N VAL A 89 16.07 -1.24 -13.02
CA VAL A 89 15.57 -0.48 -11.87
C VAL A 89 16.32 0.83 -11.81
N ASP A 90 15.60 1.92 -11.53
CA ASP A 90 16.19 3.23 -11.31
C ASP A 90 17.18 3.19 -10.14
N ASN A 91 18.33 3.87 -10.26
CA ASN A 91 19.35 3.88 -9.22
C ASN A 91 18.83 4.52 -7.92
N ASP A 92 17.89 5.45 -8.03
CA ASP A 92 17.27 6.14 -6.90
C ASP A 92 15.95 5.51 -6.46
N ALA A 93 15.59 4.32 -6.98
CA ALA A 93 14.32 3.68 -6.71
C ALA A 93 14.09 3.41 -5.21
N GLU A 94 12.89 3.74 -4.73
CA GLU A 94 12.41 3.24 -3.44
C GLU A 94 12.12 1.73 -3.54
N ILE A 95 12.77 0.93 -2.68
CA ILE A 95 12.58 -0.51 -2.60
C ILE A 95 12.08 -0.84 -1.19
N THR A 96 10.78 -1.12 -1.09
CA THR A 96 10.08 -1.41 0.17
C THR A 96 9.90 -2.91 0.39
N ILE A 97 10.08 -3.36 1.63
CA ILE A 97 9.59 -4.66 2.11
C ILE A 97 8.67 -4.51 3.33
N GLU A 98 7.57 -5.25 3.38
CA GLU A 98 6.75 -5.38 4.58
C GLU A 98 7.33 -6.42 5.54
N ALA A 99 7.31 -6.10 6.84
CA ALA A 99 7.79 -6.96 7.90
C ALA A 99 6.84 -7.00 9.10
N ASN A 100 6.83 -8.15 9.79
CA ASN A 100 6.23 -8.24 11.12
C ASN A 100 7.30 -7.94 12.19
N PRO A 101 6.91 -7.40 13.34
CA PRO A 101 7.86 -7.01 14.37
C PRO A 101 8.35 -8.20 15.24
N ASN A 102 8.19 -9.45 14.82
CA ASN A 102 8.66 -10.58 15.64
C ASN A 102 10.20 -10.67 15.61
N SER A 103 10.77 -11.29 16.65
CA SER A 103 12.23 -11.35 16.82
C SER A 103 12.99 -11.93 15.62
N ILE A 104 12.43 -12.95 14.96
CA ILE A 104 13.05 -13.63 13.81
C ILE A 104 13.14 -12.69 12.59
N ASP A 105 12.10 -11.89 12.36
CA ASP A 105 12.03 -10.99 11.21
C ASP A 105 12.96 -9.77 11.40
N ILE A 106 13.05 -9.27 12.63
CA ILE A 106 13.93 -8.15 13.01
C ILE A 106 15.42 -8.48 12.77
N GLU A 107 15.84 -9.71 13.06
CA GLU A 107 17.23 -10.15 12.82
C GLU A 107 17.64 -10.03 11.34
N ARG A 108 16.67 -10.07 10.41
CA ARG A 108 16.92 -9.97 8.96
C ARG A 108 17.01 -8.54 8.44
N PHE A 109 16.66 -7.52 9.20
CA PHE A 109 16.58 -6.14 8.68
C PHE A 109 17.93 -5.64 8.13
N ASN A 110 19.03 -5.95 8.82
CA ASN A 110 20.38 -5.62 8.33
C ASN A 110 20.66 -6.30 6.98
N GLY A 111 20.29 -7.58 6.84
CA GLY A 111 20.46 -8.33 5.60
C GLY A 111 19.59 -7.77 4.47
N TYR A 112 18.35 -7.37 4.75
CA TYR A 112 17.50 -6.70 3.77
C TYR A 112 18.09 -5.38 3.29
N GLN A 113 18.63 -4.57 4.21
CA GLN A 113 19.31 -3.34 3.84
C GLN A 113 20.51 -3.62 2.91
N GLN A 114 21.31 -4.64 3.23
CA GLN A 114 22.45 -5.06 2.39
C GLN A 114 22.01 -5.59 1.02
N ALA A 115 20.86 -6.24 0.94
CA ALA A 115 20.25 -6.71 -0.31
C ALA A 115 19.69 -5.58 -1.19
N GLY A 116 19.69 -4.34 -0.72
CA GLY A 116 19.21 -3.17 -1.45
C GLY A 116 17.83 -2.66 -1.04
N ILE A 117 17.19 -3.25 -0.01
CA ILE A 117 15.99 -2.66 0.59
C ILE A 117 16.37 -1.34 1.25
N ASN A 118 15.71 -0.25 0.85
CA ASN A 118 15.94 1.07 1.44
C ASN A 118 14.71 1.61 2.19
N ARG A 119 13.60 0.86 2.22
CA ARG A 119 12.43 1.16 3.05
C ARG A 119 11.82 -0.10 3.68
N ILE A 120 11.46 -0.04 4.95
CA ILE A 120 10.79 -1.15 5.67
C ILE A 120 9.44 -0.66 6.21
N SER A 121 8.37 -1.41 5.96
CA SER A 121 7.04 -1.17 6.55
C SER A 121 6.74 -2.20 7.62
N ILE A 122 6.55 -1.78 8.87
CA ILE A 122 6.41 -2.68 10.01
C ILE A 122 4.97 -2.71 10.49
N GLY A 123 4.34 -3.89 10.39
CA GLY A 123 2.97 -4.15 10.83
C GLY A 123 2.82 -4.18 12.36
N VAL A 124 2.83 -3.03 13.04
CA VAL A 124 2.72 -2.96 14.51
C VAL A 124 1.29 -3.16 14.99
N GLN A 125 0.34 -2.48 14.34
CA GLN A 125 -1.09 -2.41 14.62
C GLN A 125 -1.46 -1.75 15.96
N SER A 126 -0.85 -2.18 17.06
CA SER A 126 -1.03 -1.61 18.40
C SER A 126 0.19 -1.90 19.29
N PHE A 127 0.42 -1.06 20.30
CA PHE A 127 1.41 -1.25 21.36
C PHE A 127 0.77 -1.81 22.65
N GLN A 128 -0.47 -2.31 22.56
CA GLN A 128 -1.20 -2.86 23.70
C GLN A 128 -1.42 -4.36 23.55
N ALA A 129 -1.05 -5.12 24.58
CA ALA A 129 -1.06 -6.58 24.51
C ALA A 129 -2.47 -7.16 24.31
N ASP A 130 -3.49 -6.62 25.00
CA ASP A 130 -4.87 -7.05 24.87
C ASP A 130 -5.41 -6.80 23.45
N LYS A 131 -5.09 -5.65 22.85
CA LYS A 131 -5.49 -5.31 21.48
C LYS A 131 -4.83 -6.23 20.45
N LEU A 132 -3.53 -6.50 20.60
CA LEU A 132 -2.79 -7.43 19.75
C LEU A 132 -3.37 -8.85 19.79
N VAL A 133 -3.74 -9.35 20.98
CA VAL A 133 -4.39 -10.66 21.13
C VAL A 133 -5.73 -10.70 20.39
N LYS A 134 -6.58 -9.67 20.54
CA LYS A 134 -7.86 -9.59 19.81
C LYS A 134 -7.67 -9.54 18.30
N LEU A 135 -6.60 -8.88 17.83
CA LEU A 135 -6.21 -8.82 16.42
C LEU A 135 -5.51 -10.10 15.93
N GLY A 136 -5.34 -11.13 16.76
CA GLY A 136 -4.65 -12.36 16.39
C GLY A 136 -3.19 -12.13 15.97
N ARG A 137 -2.56 -11.07 16.49
CA ARG A 137 -1.14 -10.79 16.26
C ARG A 137 -0.30 -11.69 17.16
N ILE A 138 0.80 -12.21 16.61
CA ILE A 138 1.69 -13.15 17.31
C ILE A 138 2.88 -12.47 18.00
N HIS A 139 3.06 -11.17 17.75
CA HIS A 139 4.08 -10.34 18.41
C HIS A 139 3.53 -9.68 19.67
N ASN A 140 4.42 -9.26 20.57
CA ASN A 140 4.06 -8.48 21.75
C ASN A 140 4.50 -7.00 21.66
N PRO A 141 4.05 -6.11 22.56
CA PRO A 141 4.42 -4.69 22.50
C PRO A 141 5.93 -4.39 22.57
N LYS A 142 6.70 -5.19 23.31
CA LYS A 142 8.15 -5.02 23.43
C LYS A 142 8.83 -5.31 22.09
N GLU A 143 8.38 -6.36 21.41
CA GLU A 143 8.83 -6.70 20.05
C GLU A 143 8.50 -5.59 19.05
N ALA A 144 7.28 -5.05 19.07
CA ALA A 144 6.89 -3.90 18.26
C ALA A 144 7.80 -2.69 18.46
N PHE A 145 8.06 -2.32 19.72
CA PHE A 145 8.95 -1.20 20.04
C PHE A 145 10.40 -1.47 19.60
N THR A 146 10.88 -2.69 19.81
CA THR A 146 12.23 -3.11 19.41
C THR A 146 12.41 -3.07 17.89
N ALA A 147 11.42 -3.53 17.13
CA ALA A 147 11.43 -3.49 15.67
C ALA A 147 11.57 -2.06 15.14
N GLY A 148 10.75 -1.15 15.66
CA GLY A 148 10.79 0.26 15.27
C GLY A 148 12.10 0.94 15.65
N LYS A 149 12.64 0.67 16.85
CA LYS A 149 13.95 1.19 17.26
C LYS A 149 15.09 0.60 16.45
N LEU A 150 15.07 -0.67 16.07
CA LEU A 150 16.08 -1.22 15.17
C LEU A 150 16.01 -0.53 13.81
N ALA A 151 14.83 -0.42 13.20
CA ALA A 151 14.67 0.23 11.90
C ALA A 151 15.21 1.68 11.89
N GLN A 152 15.02 2.42 12.99
CA GLN A 152 15.58 3.75 13.19
C GLN A 152 17.12 3.79 13.17
N THR A 153 17.80 2.72 13.60
CA THR A 153 19.28 2.65 13.62
C THR A 153 19.89 2.23 12.28
N LEU A 154 19.09 1.72 11.35
CA LEU A 154 19.55 1.30 10.03
C LEU A 154 19.68 2.52 9.12
N ASN A 155 20.62 2.45 8.18
CA ASN A 155 20.77 3.48 7.14
C ASN A 155 19.77 3.24 5.99
N LEU A 156 18.49 3.26 6.33
CA LEU A 156 17.36 3.19 5.40
C LEU A 156 17.03 4.60 4.88
N ARG A 157 16.51 4.67 3.65
CA ARG A 157 15.90 5.89 3.10
C ARG A 157 14.68 6.31 3.92
N SER A 158 13.88 5.34 4.38
CA SER A 158 12.70 5.58 5.22
C SER A 158 12.29 4.30 5.97
N PHE A 159 11.44 4.41 6.97
CA PHE A 159 10.70 3.28 7.52
C PHE A 159 9.32 3.73 7.99
N ASN A 160 8.40 2.76 8.03
CA ASN A 160 7.02 2.99 8.39
C ASN A 160 6.58 2.09 9.55
N LEU A 161 5.71 2.60 10.41
CA LEU A 161 4.93 1.78 11.33
C LEU A 161 3.45 1.83 10.94
N ASP A 162 2.85 0.68 10.71
CA ASP A 162 1.42 0.55 10.47
C ASP A 162 0.68 0.42 11.80
N LEU A 163 -0.31 1.28 12.03
CA LEU A 163 -1.10 1.36 13.25
C LEU A 163 -2.59 1.38 12.90
N MET A 164 -3.38 0.72 13.74
CA MET A 164 -4.82 0.63 13.58
C MET A 164 -5.55 1.32 14.73
N HIS A 165 -6.61 2.06 14.41
CA HIS A 165 -7.57 2.58 15.37
C HIS A 165 -8.97 1.99 15.13
N GLY A 166 -9.90 2.22 16.06
CA GLY A 166 -11.21 1.58 16.03
C GLY A 166 -11.15 0.09 16.38
N LEU A 167 -10.17 -0.31 17.20
CA LEU A 167 -9.97 -1.72 17.58
C LEU A 167 -11.07 -2.23 18.54
N PRO A 168 -11.26 -3.55 18.67
CA PRO A 168 -12.27 -4.10 19.57
C PRO A 168 -12.12 -3.65 21.02
N SER A 169 -13.16 -3.00 21.54
CA SER A 169 -13.20 -2.37 22.87
C SER A 169 -12.12 -1.28 23.11
N GLN A 170 -11.63 -0.62 22.06
CA GLN A 170 -10.66 0.47 22.19
C GLN A 170 -11.37 1.77 22.63
N CYS A 171 -10.86 2.42 23.67
CA CYS A 171 -11.27 3.78 24.02
C CYS A 171 -10.36 4.83 23.37
N ILE A 172 -10.69 6.12 23.56
CA ILE A 172 -9.89 7.23 23.02
C ILE A 172 -8.47 7.21 23.59
N ASP A 173 -8.33 7.04 24.91
CA ASP A 173 -7.02 7.00 25.58
C ASP A 173 -6.14 5.86 25.05
N ASP A 174 -6.73 4.70 24.75
CA ASP A 174 -6.03 3.56 24.15
C ASP A 174 -5.47 3.92 22.77
N ALA A 175 -6.27 4.52 21.90
CA ALA A 175 -5.85 4.89 20.55
C ALA A 175 -4.75 5.97 20.57
N ILE A 176 -4.88 6.96 21.47
CA ILE A 176 -3.89 8.01 21.67
C ILE A 176 -2.61 7.46 22.30
N TYR A 177 -2.70 6.48 23.18
CA TYR A 177 -1.54 5.77 23.71
C TYR A 177 -0.72 5.12 22.59
N ASP A 178 -1.36 4.38 21.67
CA ASP A 178 -0.65 3.73 20.56
C ASP A 178 0.10 4.74 19.67
N LEU A 179 -0.52 5.89 19.38
CA LEU A 179 0.14 6.97 18.63
C LEU A 179 1.33 7.57 19.40
N LYS A 180 1.20 7.81 20.70
CA LYS A 180 2.31 8.34 21.53
C LYS A 180 3.51 7.40 21.51
N GLN A 181 3.28 6.09 21.59
CA GLN A 181 4.35 5.09 21.51
C GLN A 181 5.05 5.11 20.15
N ALA A 182 4.28 5.23 19.05
CA ALA A 182 4.84 5.35 17.72
C ALA A 182 5.67 6.63 17.53
N ILE A 183 5.15 7.77 17.98
CA ILE A 183 5.83 9.07 17.93
C ILE A 183 7.14 9.03 18.74
N ALA A 184 7.17 8.33 19.88
CA ALA A 184 8.40 8.15 20.65
C ALA A 184 9.48 7.30 19.94
N ILE A 185 9.07 6.46 18.99
CA ILE A 185 10.00 5.77 18.08
C ILE A 185 10.52 6.75 17.02
N ASP A 186 9.73 7.77 16.67
CA ASP A 186 10.02 8.83 15.69
C ASP A 186 10.22 8.32 14.24
N PRO A 187 9.32 7.47 13.70
CA PRO A 187 9.43 7.03 12.31
C PRO A 187 9.22 8.20 11.34
N PRO A 188 9.88 8.21 10.17
CA PRO A 188 9.63 9.22 9.15
C PRO A 188 8.24 9.09 8.50
N HIS A 189 7.64 7.89 8.54
CA HIS A 189 6.33 7.59 7.97
C HIS A 189 5.46 6.77 8.94
N LEU A 190 4.15 7.01 8.93
CA LEU A 190 3.15 6.29 9.70
C LEU A 190 1.93 6.00 8.81
N SER A 191 1.53 4.75 8.72
CA SER A 191 0.17 4.42 8.28
C SER A 191 -0.70 4.34 9.53
N TRP A 192 -1.74 5.15 9.59
CA TRP A 192 -2.68 5.17 10.70
C TRP A 192 -4.10 5.15 10.15
N TYR A 193 -4.74 3.97 10.26
CA TYR A 193 -6.00 3.69 9.58
C TYR A 193 -7.00 3.00 10.50
N GLN A 194 -8.28 3.14 10.16
CA GLN A 194 -9.36 2.50 10.90
C GLN A 194 -9.41 1.00 10.59
N LEU A 195 -9.73 0.19 11.60
CA LEU A 195 -10.15 -1.19 11.40
C LEU A 195 -11.49 -1.22 10.64
N THR A 196 -11.44 -1.67 9.38
CA THR A 196 -12.62 -1.98 8.58
C THR A 196 -12.89 -3.48 8.61
N ILE A 197 -14.16 -3.87 8.72
CA ILE A 197 -14.57 -5.28 8.70
C ILE A 197 -14.84 -5.70 7.26
N GLU A 198 -13.84 -6.31 6.65
CA GLU A 198 -13.93 -6.74 5.26
C GLU A 198 -14.74 -8.04 5.09
N PRO A 199 -15.52 -8.18 4.00
CA PRO A 199 -16.18 -9.43 3.66
C PRO A 199 -15.19 -10.61 3.57
N ASN A 200 -15.67 -11.82 3.83
CA ASN A 200 -14.87 -13.06 3.76
C ASN A 200 -13.74 -13.17 4.81
N THR A 201 -13.80 -12.37 5.88
CA THR A 201 -12.88 -12.46 7.02
C THR A 201 -13.52 -13.18 8.21
N LEU A 202 -12.70 -13.62 9.18
CA LEU A 202 -13.25 -14.20 10.41
C LEU A 202 -14.06 -13.16 11.18
N PHE A 203 -13.62 -11.91 11.21
CA PHE A 203 -14.36 -10.80 11.80
C PHE A 203 -15.69 -10.52 11.09
N SER A 204 -15.79 -10.66 9.77
CA SER A 204 -17.09 -10.57 9.09
C SER A 204 -18.05 -11.69 9.54
N SER A 205 -17.54 -12.91 9.73
CA SER A 205 -18.36 -14.05 10.21
C SER A 205 -18.69 -14.02 11.71
N LYS A 206 -17.85 -13.36 12.51
CA LYS A 206 -17.97 -13.20 13.95
C LYS A 206 -17.58 -11.76 14.34
N PRO A 207 -18.47 -10.78 14.11
CA PRO A 207 -18.15 -9.37 14.30
C PRO A 207 -17.77 -9.07 15.76
N PRO A 208 -16.60 -8.45 16.01
CA PRO A 208 -16.30 -7.90 17.32
C PRO A 208 -17.14 -6.63 17.56
N VAL A 209 -17.27 -6.24 18.84
CA VAL A 209 -17.82 -4.92 19.18
C VAL A 209 -16.76 -3.86 18.95
N LEU A 210 -17.02 -2.95 18.02
CA LEU A 210 -16.18 -1.80 17.70
C LEU A 210 -16.69 -0.52 18.39
N PRO A 211 -15.86 0.54 18.51
CA PRO A 211 -16.34 1.85 18.92
C PRO A 211 -17.41 2.38 17.96
N ASP A 212 -18.34 3.18 18.49
CA ASP A 212 -19.35 3.90 17.70
C ASP A 212 -18.74 5.07 16.92
N ASP A 213 -19.50 5.63 15.98
CA ASP A 213 -19.04 6.68 15.07
C ASP A 213 -18.57 7.95 15.83
N ASP A 214 -19.24 8.30 16.93
CA ASP A 214 -18.85 9.44 17.76
C ASP A 214 -17.46 9.24 18.37
N LYS A 215 -17.18 8.05 18.94
CA LYS A 215 -15.85 7.72 19.46
C LYS A 215 -14.81 7.62 18.37
N LEU A 216 -15.15 7.03 17.22
CA LEU A 216 -14.23 6.92 16.08
C LEU A 216 -13.82 8.32 15.58
N TRP A 217 -14.78 9.24 15.50
CA TRP A 217 -14.53 10.62 15.14
C TRP A 217 -13.64 11.32 16.16
N GLU A 218 -13.90 11.15 17.46
CA GLU A 218 -13.06 11.74 18.51
C GLU A 218 -11.63 11.18 18.49
N ILE A 219 -11.48 9.86 18.30
CA ILE A 219 -10.17 9.21 18.10
C ILE A 219 -9.44 9.84 16.91
N TYR A 220 -10.11 9.95 15.76
CA TYR A 220 -9.53 10.53 14.56
C TYR A 220 -9.09 11.99 14.78
N GLN A 221 -9.96 12.83 15.34
CA GLN A 221 -9.65 14.24 15.57
C GLN A 221 -8.45 14.41 16.52
N GLN A 222 -8.46 13.74 17.67
CA GLN A 222 -7.39 13.86 18.65
C GLN A 222 -6.07 13.30 18.11
N GLY A 223 -6.11 12.16 17.41
CA GLY A 223 -4.92 11.56 16.83
C GLY A 223 -4.35 12.36 15.65
N HIS A 224 -5.20 12.92 14.80
CA HIS A 224 -4.79 13.83 13.73
C HIS A 224 -4.06 15.06 14.29
N GLN A 225 -4.66 15.73 15.28
CA GLN A 225 -4.03 16.87 15.97
C GLN A 225 -2.69 16.49 16.60
N LEU A 226 -2.62 15.31 17.24
CA LEU A 226 -1.39 14.81 17.86
C LEU A 226 -0.29 14.58 16.81
N LEU A 227 -0.60 13.93 15.70
CA LEU A 227 0.34 13.67 14.61
C LEU A 227 0.83 14.98 13.96
N THR A 228 -0.08 15.89 13.63
CA THR A 228 0.27 17.19 13.05
C THR A 228 1.15 18.03 13.99
N LYS A 229 0.87 18.02 15.29
CA LYS A 229 1.71 18.69 16.30
C LYS A 229 3.15 18.16 16.32
N HIS A 230 3.37 16.90 15.96
CA HIS A 230 4.71 16.28 15.89
C HIS A 230 5.31 16.30 14.48
N GLY A 231 4.78 17.12 13.57
CA GLY A 231 5.36 17.36 12.25
C GLY A 231 4.99 16.33 11.18
N TYR A 232 4.05 15.44 11.46
CA TYR A 232 3.50 14.53 10.46
C TYR A 232 2.41 15.21 9.63
N GLN A 233 2.49 15.06 8.31
CA GLN A 233 1.50 15.57 7.37
C GLN A 233 0.70 14.40 6.83
N GLN A 234 -0.62 14.45 6.99
CA GLN A 234 -1.51 13.52 6.30
C GLN A 234 -1.46 13.86 4.81
N TYR A 235 -0.86 13.00 4.01
CA TYR A 235 -0.71 13.24 2.56
C TYR A 235 -1.70 12.41 1.74
N GLU A 236 -2.26 11.37 2.34
CA GLU A 236 -3.33 10.53 1.80
C GLU A 236 -4.27 10.04 2.92
N THR A 237 -5.40 9.44 2.55
CA THR A 237 -6.44 8.92 3.46
C THR A 237 -5.90 8.24 4.74
N SER A 238 -4.98 7.29 4.59
CA SER A 238 -4.51 6.39 5.65
C SER A 238 -3.07 6.65 6.12
N ALA A 239 -2.33 7.56 5.49
CA ALA A 239 -0.91 7.74 5.78
C ALA A 239 -0.49 9.18 6.05
N TYR A 240 0.48 9.24 6.95
CA TYR A 240 1.12 10.40 7.49
C TYR A 240 2.62 10.27 7.28
N ALA A 241 3.27 11.36 6.86
CA ALA A 241 4.71 11.38 6.70
C ALA A 241 5.30 12.71 7.14
N LYS A 242 6.54 12.69 7.59
CA LYS A 242 7.36 13.90 7.59
C LYS A 242 7.61 14.33 6.15
N LYS A 243 7.81 15.63 5.90
CA LYS A 243 8.03 16.17 4.55
C LYS A 243 9.18 15.44 3.85
N GLY A 244 8.93 14.90 2.65
CA GLY A 244 9.92 14.20 1.83
C GLY A 244 10.02 12.70 2.08
N PHE A 245 9.23 12.14 3.00
CA PHE A 245 9.22 10.72 3.35
C PHE A 245 7.93 9.98 2.95
N GLN A 246 7.11 10.59 2.09
CA GLN A 246 5.95 9.93 1.50
C GLN A 246 6.39 8.66 0.74
N CYS A 247 5.60 7.58 0.83
CA CYS A 247 5.88 6.33 0.12
C CYS A 247 5.77 6.54 -1.40
N GLU A 248 6.90 6.45 -2.12
CA GLU A 248 6.94 6.69 -3.57
C GLU A 248 6.11 5.69 -4.35
N HIS A 249 6.11 4.43 -3.91
CA HIS A 249 5.29 3.39 -4.55
C HIS A 249 3.79 3.71 -4.45
N ASN A 250 3.32 4.12 -3.26
CA ASN A 250 1.93 4.51 -3.06
C ASN A 250 1.58 5.76 -3.86
N LEU A 251 2.47 6.76 -3.90
CA LEU A 251 2.26 7.96 -4.72
C LEU A 251 2.11 7.62 -6.20
N ASN A 252 2.92 6.69 -6.75
CA ASN A 252 2.74 6.26 -8.13
C ASN A 252 1.36 5.63 -8.35
N TYR A 253 0.91 4.75 -7.44
CA TYR A 253 -0.41 4.13 -7.50
C TYR A 253 -1.53 5.16 -7.47
N TRP A 254 -1.50 6.07 -6.49
CA TRP A 254 -2.51 7.11 -6.29
C TRP A 254 -2.51 8.18 -7.38
N ARG A 255 -1.37 8.48 -8.01
CA ARG A 255 -1.28 9.37 -9.19
C ARG A 255 -1.67 8.68 -10.50
N PHE A 256 -2.34 7.53 -10.41
CA PHE A 256 -2.77 6.72 -11.55
C PHE A 256 -1.62 6.33 -12.49
N GLY A 257 -0.44 6.13 -11.93
CA GLY A 257 0.73 5.60 -12.63
C GLY A 257 0.57 4.13 -13.02
N ASP A 258 1.62 3.59 -13.63
CA ASP A 258 1.64 2.19 -14.04
C ASP A 258 2.37 1.34 -13.01
N TYR A 259 1.98 0.07 -12.93
CA TYR A 259 2.65 -0.91 -12.12
C TYR A 259 2.51 -2.31 -12.70
N LEU A 260 3.60 -3.05 -12.63
CA LEU A 260 3.60 -4.50 -12.79
C LEU A 260 3.23 -5.15 -11.46
N GLY A 261 2.54 -6.27 -11.52
CA GLY A 261 2.29 -7.11 -10.37
C GLY A 261 2.73 -8.53 -10.66
N ILE A 262 3.68 -9.06 -9.89
CA ILE A 262 4.11 -10.46 -9.95
C ILE A 262 3.83 -11.17 -8.64
N GLY A 263 3.71 -12.49 -8.69
CA GLY A 263 3.37 -13.29 -7.52
C GLY A 263 1.88 -13.54 -7.35
N CYS A 264 1.53 -14.29 -6.31
CA CYS A 264 0.22 -14.92 -6.21
C CYS A 264 -0.89 -13.88 -6.01
N GLY A 265 -1.80 -13.76 -6.97
CA GLY A 265 -2.90 -12.81 -6.88
C GLY A 265 -2.48 -11.34 -7.03
N ALA A 266 -1.25 -11.07 -7.46
CA ALA A 266 -0.82 -9.71 -7.76
C ALA A 266 -1.62 -9.12 -8.94
N HIS A 267 -1.81 -7.81 -8.92
CA HIS A 267 -2.49 -7.06 -9.97
C HIS A 267 -1.51 -6.12 -10.66
N GLY A 268 -1.70 -5.91 -11.97
CA GLY A 268 -0.98 -4.92 -12.76
C GLY A 268 -1.92 -3.91 -13.43
N LYS A 269 -1.40 -2.72 -13.71
CA LYS A 269 -1.99 -1.69 -14.57
C LYS A 269 -0.89 -1.11 -15.45
N LEU A 270 -1.04 -1.23 -16.76
CA LEU A 270 -0.04 -0.73 -17.72
C LEU A 270 -0.71 0.01 -18.85
N THR A 271 -0.27 1.24 -19.09
CA THR A 271 -0.60 1.99 -20.31
C THR A 271 0.30 1.54 -21.45
N GLN A 272 -0.31 1.11 -22.55
CA GLN A 272 0.34 0.70 -23.78
C GLN A 272 0.66 1.89 -24.69
N SER A 273 1.53 1.69 -25.67
CA SER A 273 1.98 2.76 -26.58
C SER A 273 0.86 3.34 -27.46
N ASP A 274 -0.23 2.60 -27.67
CA ASP A 274 -1.43 3.05 -28.38
C ASP A 274 -2.45 3.75 -27.46
N GLY A 275 -2.10 3.95 -26.18
CA GLY A 275 -2.92 4.61 -25.16
C GLY A 275 -3.93 3.69 -24.46
N LYS A 276 -3.96 2.39 -24.78
CA LYS A 276 -4.81 1.43 -24.07
C LYS A 276 -4.26 1.16 -22.68
N ILE A 277 -5.16 1.04 -21.70
CA ILE A 277 -4.79 0.66 -20.34
C ILE A 277 -5.18 -0.80 -20.14
N ILE A 278 -4.20 -1.64 -19.84
CA ILE A 278 -4.40 -3.06 -19.60
C ILE A 278 -4.30 -3.38 -18.11
N ARG A 279 -5.09 -4.36 -17.66
CA ARG A 279 -5.04 -4.96 -16.33
C ARG A 279 -4.56 -6.38 -16.43
N THR A 280 -3.67 -6.76 -15.53
CA THR A 280 -3.28 -8.16 -15.32
C THR A 280 -3.69 -8.60 -13.92
N VAL A 281 -4.11 -9.85 -13.80
CA VAL A 281 -4.38 -10.49 -12.51
C VAL A 281 -3.64 -11.81 -12.51
N LYS A 282 -2.78 -12.02 -11.52
CA LYS A 282 -2.02 -13.24 -11.36
C LYS A 282 -2.83 -14.33 -10.68
N THR A 283 -2.49 -15.58 -10.96
CA THR A 283 -3.09 -16.75 -10.31
C THR A 283 -3.02 -16.61 -8.79
N ARG A 284 -4.19 -16.62 -8.13
CA ARG A 284 -4.30 -16.35 -6.68
C ARG A 284 -3.66 -17.43 -5.82
N HIS A 285 -3.89 -18.71 -6.14
CA HIS A 285 -3.51 -19.80 -5.26
C HIS A 285 -2.06 -20.26 -5.52
N PRO A 286 -1.19 -20.38 -4.48
CA PRO A 286 0.22 -20.75 -4.65
C PRO A 286 0.47 -22.03 -5.44
N LYS A 287 -0.37 -23.06 -5.24
CA LYS A 287 -0.29 -24.30 -6.01
C LYS A 287 -0.34 -24.07 -7.52
N GLY A 288 -1.33 -23.31 -8.01
CA GLY A 288 -1.47 -23.06 -9.45
C GLY A 288 -0.34 -22.16 -9.99
N TYR A 289 0.09 -21.19 -9.20
CA TYR A 289 1.19 -20.29 -9.56
C TYR A 289 2.53 -21.04 -9.69
N LEU A 290 2.84 -21.94 -8.74
CA LEU A 290 4.04 -22.78 -8.74
C LEU A 290 4.03 -23.88 -9.83
N GLU A 291 2.92 -24.08 -10.53
CA GLU A 291 2.86 -24.92 -11.74
C GLU A 291 3.23 -24.13 -13.02
N GLY A 292 3.62 -22.86 -12.89
CA GLY A 292 3.99 -21.99 -14.02
C GLY A 292 2.80 -21.27 -14.68
N ARG A 293 1.59 -21.42 -14.14
CA ARG A 293 0.40 -20.69 -14.62
C ARG A 293 0.30 -19.35 -13.90
N TYR A 294 0.98 -18.33 -14.41
CA TYR A 294 1.07 -17.05 -13.73
C TYR A 294 -0.12 -16.12 -13.96
N LEU A 295 -0.67 -16.08 -15.17
CA LEU A 295 -1.72 -15.13 -15.57
C LEU A 295 -3.11 -15.76 -15.47
N ASP A 296 -3.99 -15.16 -14.67
CA ASP A 296 -5.41 -15.54 -14.54
C ASP A 296 -6.30 -14.67 -15.45
N LYS A 297 -6.08 -13.36 -15.44
CA LYS A 297 -6.83 -12.42 -16.28
C LYS A 297 -5.93 -11.40 -16.94
N TYR A 298 -6.30 -11.03 -18.16
CA TYR A 298 -5.73 -9.95 -18.94
C TYR A 298 -6.88 -9.26 -19.68
N TYR A 299 -7.06 -7.96 -19.49
CA TYR A 299 -8.13 -7.21 -20.16
C TYR A 299 -7.78 -5.74 -20.33
N GLU A 300 -8.38 -5.10 -21.33
CA GLU A 300 -8.34 -3.64 -21.53
C GLU A 300 -9.41 -2.99 -20.63
N VAL A 301 -9.06 -1.91 -19.93
CA VAL A 301 -10.01 -1.13 -19.14
C VAL A 301 -10.92 -0.34 -20.09
N PRO A 302 -12.24 -0.51 -20.01
CA PRO A 302 -13.17 0.25 -20.84
C PRO A 302 -13.05 1.75 -20.60
N LYS A 303 -13.13 2.55 -21.67
CA LYS A 303 -12.98 4.01 -21.59
C LYS A 303 -13.95 4.67 -20.60
N GLN A 304 -15.17 4.15 -20.47
CA GLN A 304 -16.15 4.67 -19.52
C GLN A 304 -15.77 4.44 -18.04
N GLU A 305 -14.92 3.47 -17.72
CA GLU A 305 -14.49 3.17 -16.34
C GLU A 305 -13.28 4.04 -15.91
N LEU A 306 -12.53 4.59 -16.88
CA LEU A 306 -11.31 5.34 -16.63
C LEU A 306 -11.50 6.61 -15.77
N PRO A 307 -12.58 7.41 -15.92
CA PRO A 307 -12.83 8.53 -15.03
C PRO A 307 -12.91 8.11 -13.56
N PHE A 308 -13.73 7.10 -13.27
CA PHE A 308 -13.87 6.56 -11.92
C PHE A 308 -12.54 6.04 -11.40
N GLU A 309 -11.85 5.18 -12.17
CA GLU A 309 -10.57 4.63 -11.74
C GLU A 309 -9.52 5.72 -11.48
N PHE A 310 -9.43 6.73 -12.34
CA PHE A 310 -8.49 7.84 -12.18
C PHE A 310 -8.77 8.61 -10.88
N PHE A 311 -10.01 9.06 -10.68
CA PHE A 311 -10.36 9.90 -9.53
C PHE A 311 -10.40 9.12 -8.22
N MET A 312 -10.80 7.83 -8.24
CA MET A 312 -10.72 6.94 -7.08
C MET A 312 -9.30 6.83 -6.53
N ASN A 313 -8.29 6.89 -7.40
CA ASN A 313 -6.90 6.92 -6.99
C ASN A 313 -6.45 8.34 -6.64
N ARG A 314 -6.73 9.31 -7.51
CA ARG A 314 -6.11 10.64 -7.43
C ARG A 314 -6.63 11.49 -6.28
N PHE A 315 -7.91 11.36 -5.92
CA PHE A 315 -8.52 12.07 -4.80
C PHE A 315 -8.23 11.43 -3.43
N ARG A 316 -7.51 10.30 -3.38
CA ARG A 316 -6.93 9.81 -2.11
C ARG A 316 -5.78 10.69 -1.63
N LEU A 317 -5.09 11.38 -2.53
CA LEU A 317 -4.05 12.33 -2.19
C LEU A 317 -4.63 13.70 -1.88
N PHE A 318 -4.08 14.38 -0.88
CA PHE A 318 -4.54 15.73 -0.48
C PHE A 318 -3.76 16.87 -1.15
N GLU A 319 -2.90 16.54 -2.10
CA GLU A 319 -2.22 17.52 -2.95
C GLU A 319 -3.10 17.94 -4.16
N PRO A 320 -2.83 19.10 -4.79
CA PRO A 320 -3.52 19.51 -6.00
C PRO A 320 -3.41 18.46 -7.09
N VAL A 321 -4.47 18.31 -7.88
CA VAL A 321 -4.58 17.43 -9.05
C VAL A 321 -4.43 18.27 -10.31
N PRO A 322 -3.28 18.25 -11.01
CA PRO A 322 -3.14 18.96 -12.27
C PRO A 322 -4.08 18.36 -13.32
N LYS A 323 -4.91 19.20 -13.95
CA LYS A 323 -5.94 18.78 -14.91
C LYS A 323 -5.33 18.00 -16.08
N TYR A 324 -4.14 18.40 -16.55
CA TYR A 324 -3.45 17.70 -17.64
C TYR A 324 -3.11 16.24 -17.31
N GLU A 325 -2.97 15.86 -16.03
CA GLU A 325 -2.70 14.46 -15.65
C GLU A 325 -3.87 13.56 -16.06
N PHE A 326 -5.11 14.04 -16.03
CA PHE A 326 -6.25 13.25 -16.47
C PHE A 326 -6.07 12.78 -17.91
N GLU A 327 -5.79 13.70 -18.83
CA GLU A 327 -5.63 13.37 -20.25
C GLU A 327 -4.37 12.53 -20.50
N GLN A 328 -3.26 12.86 -19.82
CA GLN A 328 -2.02 12.10 -19.92
C GLN A 328 -2.15 10.65 -19.45
N ARG A 329 -2.94 10.40 -18.40
CA ARG A 329 -3.01 9.09 -17.74
C ARG A 329 -4.15 8.23 -18.22
N THR A 330 -5.20 8.82 -18.79
CA THR A 330 -6.39 8.12 -19.29
C THR A 330 -6.53 8.14 -20.81
N HIS A 331 -5.80 9.02 -21.50
CA HIS A 331 -5.99 9.30 -22.93
C HIS A 331 -7.41 9.76 -23.30
N LEU A 332 -8.14 10.33 -22.34
CA LEU A 332 -9.46 10.92 -22.52
C LEU A 332 -9.40 12.45 -22.45
N SER A 333 -10.31 13.12 -23.16
CA SER A 333 -10.47 14.57 -23.08
C SER A 333 -11.09 14.99 -21.74
N LEU A 334 -10.63 16.11 -21.17
CA LEU A 334 -11.22 16.71 -19.97
C LEU A 334 -12.72 16.98 -20.07
N GLN A 335 -13.24 17.21 -21.28
CA GLN A 335 -14.67 17.46 -21.52
C GLN A 335 -15.57 16.31 -21.04
N ILE A 336 -15.04 15.08 -20.96
CA ILE A 336 -15.80 13.90 -20.53
C ILE A 336 -16.20 14.00 -19.05
N VAL A 337 -15.44 14.73 -18.23
CA VAL A 337 -15.61 14.80 -16.77
C VAL A 337 -16.06 16.17 -16.27
N GLU A 338 -16.21 17.15 -17.17
CA GLU A 338 -16.53 18.54 -16.85
C GLU A 338 -17.83 18.67 -16.03
N LYS A 339 -18.87 17.90 -16.41
CA LYS A 339 -20.15 17.90 -15.70
C LYS A 339 -20.01 17.39 -14.26
N GLN A 340 -19.33 16.25 -14.09
CA GLN A 340 -19.09 15.61 -12.79
C GLN A 340 -18.26 16.50 -11.87
N ILE A 341 -17.21 17.12 -12.41
CA ILE A 341 -16.37 18.08 -11.70
C ILE A 341 -17.20 19.30 -11.26
N THR A 342 -18.00 19.88 -12.15
CA THR A 342 -18.89 21.00 -11.80
C THR A 342 -19.82 20.64 -10.64
N MET A 343 -20.45 19.45 -10.69
CA MET A 343 -21.33 18.97 -9.61
C MET A 343 -20.57 18.79 -8.30
N ALA A 344 -19.34 18.26 -8.33
CA ALA A 344 -18.50 18.09 -7.15
C ALA A 344 -18.08 19.44 -6.53
N ILE A 345 -17.82 20.46 -7.35
CA ILE A 345 -17.52 21.83 -6.90
C ILE A 345 -18.76 22.49 -6.29
N GLU A 346 -19.94 22.36 -6.93
CA GLU A 346 -21.21 22.87 -6.39
C GLU A 346 -21.57 22.27 -5.03
N LYS A 347 -21.20 21.01 -4.80
CA LYS A 347 -21.33 20.33 -3.50
C LYS A 347 -20.23 20.68 -2.50
N GLY A 348 -19.24 21.47 -2.89
CA GLY A 348 -18.13 21.89 -2.04
C GLY A 348 -17.10 20.79 -1.76
N TYR A 349 -17.11 19.69 -2.50
CA TYR A 349 -16.12 18.62 -2.35
C TYR A 349 -14.78 18.98 -3.00
N LEU A 350 -14.82 19.77 -4.07
CA LEU A 350 -13.65 20.23 -4.81
C LEU A 350 -13.67 21.76 -4.90
N ILE A 351 -12.47 22.33 -5.05
CA ILE A 351 -12.26 23.66 -5.63
C ILE A 351 -11.36 23.51 -6.85
N GLU A 352 -11.36 24.49 -7.74
CA GLU A 352 -10.48 24.48 -8.90
C GLU A 352 -9.89 25.85 -9.21
N ASP A 353 -8.72 25.83 -9.84
CA ASP A 353 -8.13 26.96 -10.55
C ASP A 353 -8.00 26.62 -12.04
N GLU A 354 -7.29 27.45 -12.82
CA GLU A 354 -7.09 27.21 -14.25
C GLU A 354 -6.40 25.87 -14.56
N GLN A 355 -5.53 25.40 -13.67
CA GLN A 355 -4.61 24.28 -13.91
C GLN A 355 -4.89 23.04 -13.06
N ASN A 356 -5.57 23.18 -11.91
CA ASN A 356 -5.69 22.12 -10.92
C ASN A 356 -7.11 22.00 -10.36
N TRP A 357 -7.46 20.78 -9.95
CA TRP A 357 -8.51 20.52 -8.97
C TRP A 357 -7.88 20.28 -7.61
N GLN A 358 -8.55 20.67 -6.53
CA GLN A 358 -8.10 20.42 -5.17
C GLN A 358 -9.27 19.91 -4.34
N ILE A 359 -9.06 18.79 -3.64
CA ILE A 359 -10.02 18.28 -2.69
C ILE A 359 -10.09 19.21 -1.47
N THR A 360 -11.31 19.51 -1.02
CA THR A 360 -11.55 20.31 0.19
C THR A 360 -11.53 19.41 1.43
N GLU A 361 -11.49 19.99 2.63
CA GLU A 361 -11.70 19.21 3.86
C GLU A 361 -13.07 18.50 3.87
N HIS A 362 -14.10 19.12 3.26
CA HIS A 362 -15.40 18.46 3.10
C HIS A 362 -15.31 17.26 2.16
N GLY A 363 -14.69 17.43 0.99
CA GLY A 363 -14.48 16.33 0.03
C GLY A 363 -13.67 15.18 0.61
N LYS A 364 -12.65 15.48 1.42
CA LYS A 364 -11.84 14.48 2.12
C LYS A 364 -12.67 13.61 3.06
N LEU A 365 -13.55 14.21 3.86
CA LEU A 365 -14.42 13.49 4.79
C LEU A 365 -15.50 12.66 4.07
N PHE A 366 -15.95 13.13 2.90
CA PHE A 366 -17.00 12.51 2.10
C PHE A 366 -16.48 11.94 0.78
N LEU A 367 -15.26 11.39 0.77
CA LEU A 367 -14.58 10.94 -0.44
C LEU A 367 -15.41 9.92 -1.23
N ASN A 368 -16.07 8.97 -0.57
CA ASN A 368 -16.93 8.00 -1.26
C ASN A 368 -18.09 8.68 -2.01
N SER A 369 -18.77 9.65 -1.38
CA SER A 369 -19.84 10.41 -2.02
C SER A 369 -19.35 11.31 -3.15
N LEU A 370 -18.12 11.82 -3.07
CA LEU A 370 -17.47 12.51 -4.19
C LEU A 370 -17.24 11.55 -5.37
N LEU A 371 -16.76 10.33 -5.10
CA LEU A 371 -16.44 9.36 -6.14
C LEU A 371 -17.67 8.80 -6.86
N GLU A 372 -18.84 8.80 -6.22
CA GLU A 372 -20.11 8.38 -6.83
C GLU A 372 -20.48 9.21 -8.07
N PHE A 373 -20.00 10.45 -8.21
CA PHE A 373 -20.25 11.23 -9.41
C PHE A 373 -19.60 10.67 -10.67
N PHE A 374 -18.56 9.84 -10.53
CA PHE A 374 -17.77 9.31 -11.63
C PHE A 374 -18.12 7.86 -12.00
N LEU A 375 -19.05 7.23 -11.27
CA LEU A 375 -19.53 5.85 -11.50
C LEU A 375 -20.43 5.69 -12.73
#